data_AF-F9U6V1-F1
#
_entry.id   AF-F9U6V1-F1
#
_cell.length_a   1.000
_cell.length_b   1.000
_cell.length_c   1.000
_cell.angle_alpha   90.00
_cell.angle_beta   90.00
_cell.angle_gamma   90.00
#
_symmetry.space_group_name_H-M   'P 1'
#
loop_
_entity.id
_entity.type
_entity.pdbx_description
1 polymer ?
#
loop_
_entity_poly.entity_id
_entity_poly.type
_entity_poly.pdbx_seq_one_letter_code
_entity_poly.pdbx_strand_id
1 'polypeptide(L)'
;MSSNWAGFTDKVISNILIRSNESPEKIEAVKQLALNGWAVGEGLANATDIDVGILINADEWSGLHARPGRVESPVSMDGGRTITNVTPDLTLQTVEIEDDLAVDMQDFPNPMIFSEIAIAESAHDAQRPYLHRVRAKSLTQNYQTWELYADDSRGYEGPDRAPTSRDYFTVGTSLCLMSQLTANQMFLQKQGIEIKDFRVEHQFDYQQDGFMTPATTGHLDGVTTRVIVKGDVEKDAVMDFAKQALRMCFAGEGIQQATDMETSVYLNGDMLR
;
A
#
# COMPACT_ATOMS: atom_id res chain seq x y z
N MET A 1 21.01 11.98 -3.36
CA MET A 1 19.75 12.27 -4.05
C MET A 1 19.95 13.41 -5.04
N SER A 2 19.40 13.28 -6.24
CA SER A 2 19.34 14.36 -7.24
C SER A 2 17.88 14.77 -7.45
N SER A 3 17.65 15.93 -8.08
CA SER A 3 16.31 16.44 -8.42
C SER A 3 15.55 15.60 -9.45
N ASN A 4 16.13 14.50 -9.94
CA ASN A 4 15.59 13.72 -11.05
C ASN A 4 15.15 12.31 -10.63
N TRP A 5 15.15 11.99 -9.34
CA TRP A 5 14.70 10.68 -8.88
C TRP A 5 13.22 10.49 -9.18
N ALA A 6 12.86 9.26 -9.56
CA ALA A 6 11.49 8.83 -9.74
C ALA A 6 11.39 7.41 -9.19
N GLY A 7 10.26 7.11 -8.53
CA GLY A 7 9.89 5.77 -8.13
C GLY A 7 8.91 5.23 -9.15
N PHE A 8 8.96 3.93 -9.40
CA PHE A 8 7.98 3.26 -10.26
C PHE A 8 7.64 1.89 -9.70
N THR A 9 6.40 1.45 -9.88
CA THR A 9 5.99 0.07 -9.64
C THR A 9 6.01 -0.68 -10.97
N ASP A 10 7.03 -1.49 -11.19
CA ASP A 10 7.22 -2.20 -12.46
C ASP A 10 6.14 -3.25 -12.70
N LYS A 11 5.87 -4.07 -11.67
CA LYS A 11 4.99 -5.23 -11.80
C LYS A 11 4.38 -5.63 -10.47
N VAL A 12 3.15 -6.14 -10.52
CA VAL A 12 2.49 -6.82 -9.41
C VAL A 12 2.16 -8.25 -9.81
N ILE A 13 2.64 -9.20 -9.00
CA ILE A 13 2.37 -10.63 -9.17
C ILE A 13 1.42 -11.07 -8.05
N SER A 14 0.29 -11.66 -8.42
CA SER A 14 -0.71 -12.19 -7.48
C SER A 14 -0.96 -13.66 -7.76
N ASN A 15 -0.74 -14.52 -6.77
CA ASN A 15 -0.99 -15.96 -6.90
C ASN A 15 -2.09 -16.40 -5.94
N ILE A 16 -3.19 -16.92 -6.49
CA ILE A 16 -4.34 -17.43 -5.72
C ILE A 16 -4.17 -18.93 -5.53
N LEU A 17 -3.99 -19.39 -4.30
CA LEU A 17 -3.79 -20.81 -3.98
C LEU A 17 -5.08 -21.41 -3.40
N ILE A 18 -5.66 -22.39 -4.09
CA ILE A 18 -6.93 -23.01 -3.73
C ILE A 18 -6.76 -24.52 -3.53
N ARG A 19 -7.32 -25.04 -2.45
CA ARG A 19 -7.56 -26.48 -2.24
C ARG A 19 -9.04 -26.76 -2.40
N SER A 20 -9.40 -27.58 -3.38
CA SER A 20 -10.81 -27.86 -3.71
C SER A 20 -10.96 -29.16 -4.51
N ASN A 21 -12.15 -29.75 -4.44
CA ASN A 21 -12.57 -30.85 -5.31
C ASN A 21 -13.39 -30.36 -6.52
N GLU A 22 -13.59 -29.04 -6.65
CA GLU A 22 -14.24 -28.44 -7.81
C GLU A 22 -13.37 -28.53 -9.07
N SER A 23 -14.02 -28.45 -10.24
CA SER A 23 -13.30 -28.56 -11.51
C SER A 23 -12.45 -27.33 -11.80
N PRO A 24 -11.35 -27.46 -12.58
CA PRO A 24 -10.52 -26.33 -12.99
C PRO A 24 -11.32 -25.18 -13.61
N GLU A 25 -12.34 -25.48 -14.42
CA GLU A 25 -13.17 -24.46 -15.08
C GLU A 25 -13.97 -23.62 -14.09
N LYS A 26 -14.46 -24.24 -13.01
CA LYS A 26 -15.14 -23.50 -11.95
C LYS A 26 -14.17 -22.63 -11.16
N ILE A 27 -12.95 -23.12 -10.91
CA ILE A 27 -11.93 -22.35 -10.21
C ILE A 27 -11.48 -21.14 -11.03
N GLU A 28 -11.33 -21.31 -12.35
CA GLU A 28 -11.02 -20.18 -13.25
C GLU A 28 -12.15 -19.16 -13.28
N ALA A 29 -13.42 -19.61 -13.28
CA ALA A 29 -14.56 -18.70 -13.15
C ALA A 29 -14.54 -17.91 -11.82
N VAL A 30 -14.18 -18.57 -10.71
CA VAL A 30 -14.02 -17.90 -9.41
C VAL A 30 -12.89 -16.88 -9.43
N LYS A 31 -11.74 -17.19 -10.05
CA LYS A 31 -10.65 -16.24 -10.26
C LYS A 31 -11.14 -15.01 -11.01
N GLN A 32 -11.86 -15.17 -12.12
CA GLN A 32 -12.37 -14.04 -12.88
C GLN A 32 -13.33 -13.17 -12.06
N LEU A 33 -14.21 -13.77 -11.27
CA LEU A 33 -15.10 -13.03 -10.38
C LEU A 33 -14.34 -12.24 -9.31
N ALA A 34 -13.32 -12.85 -8.71
CA ALA A 34 -12.49 -12.20 -7.72
C ALA A 34 -11.72 -11.01 -8.31
N LEU A 35 -11.13 -11.20 -9.50
CA LEU A 35 -10.41 -10.14 -10.21
C LEU A 35 -11.32 -9.00 -10.64
N ASN A 36 -12.50 -9.30 -11.19
CA ASN A 36 -13.45 -8.26 -11.56
C ASN A 36 -13.86 -7.41 -10.37
N GLY A 37 -14.04 -8.00 -9.19
CA GLY A 37 -14.39 -7.29 -7.96
C GLY A 37 -13.24 -6.56 -7.27
N TRP A 38 -11.99 -6.71 -7.73
CA TRP A 38 -10.80 -6.19 -7.06
C TRP A 38 -10.51 -4.73 -7.47
N ALA A 39 -11.19 -3.78 -6.81
CA ALA A 39 -11.08 -2.35 -7.13
C ALA A 39 -9.65 -1.78 -7.07
N VAL A 40 -8.84 -2.21 -6.10
CA VAL A 40 -7.42 -1.81 -6.03
C VAL A 40 -6.61 -2.39 -7.18
N GLY A 41 -6.88 -3.64 -7.57
CA GLY A 41 -6.22 -4.26 -8.72
C GLY A 41 -6.59 -3.57 -10.02
N GLU A 42 -7.84 -3.13 -10.16
CA GLU A 42 -8.31 -2.32 -11.28
C GLU A 42 -7.54 -0.99 -11.36
N GLY A 43 -7.46 -0.25 -10.25
CA GLY A 43 -6.72 1.02 -10.19
C GLY A 43 -5.19 0.89 -10.36
N LEU A 44 -4.61 -0.29 -10.17
CA LEU A 44 -3.21 -0.57 -10.50
C LEU A 44 -3.06 -0.97 -11.97
N ALA A 45 -3.99 -1.76 -12.53
CA ALA A 45 -3.96 -2.21 -13.91
C ALA A 45 -4.21 -1.10 -14.92
N ASN A 46 -4.88 -0.02 -14.49
CA ASN A 46 -5.27 1.11 -15.31
C ASN A 46 -4.70 2.41 -14.76
N ALA A 47 -4.44 3.37 -15.64
CA ALA A 47 -4.05 4.70 -15.21
C ALA A 47 -5.24 5.40 -14.53
N THR A 48 -5.04 5.82 -13.28
CA THR A 48 -6.04 6.55 -12.49
C THR A 48 -5.67 8.03 -12.40
N ASP A 49 -6.64 8.91 -12.63
CA ASP A 49 -6.45 10.35 -12.44
C ASP A 49 -6.24 10.69 -10.96
N ILE A 50 -5.16 11.42 -10.66
CA ILE A 50 -4.84 11.90 -9.32
C ILE A 50 -4.97 13.43 -9.29
N ASP A 51 -5.96 13.94 -8.55
CA ASP A 51 -6.10 15.36 -8.26
C ASP A 51 -5.14 15.77 -7.14
N VAL A 52 -4.09 16.52 -7.49
CA VAL A 52 -3.05 16.95 -6.56
C VAL A 52 -3.18 18.43 -6.20
N GLY A 53 -3.29 18.70 -4.89
CA GLY A 53 -3.20 20.04 -4.32
C GLY A 53 -1.98 20.19 -3.40
N ILE A 54 -1.22 21.28 -3.55
CA ILE A 54 -0.13 21.64 -2.63
C ILE A 54 -0.53 22.90 -1.87
N LEU A 55 -0.61 22.78 -0.55
CA LEU A 55 -0.99 23.86 0.36
C LEU A 55 0.22 24.28 1.19
N ILE A 56 0.49 25.59 1.24
CA ILE A 56 1.65 26.15 1.93
C ILE A 56 1.14 27.06 3.04
N ASN A 57 1.56 26.80 4.27
CA ASN A 57 1.19 27.58 5.45
C ASN A 57 -0.33 27.79 5.61
N ALA A 58 -1.14 26.79 5.20
CA ALA A 58 -2.59 26.84 5.33
C ALA A 58 -3.03 26.88 6.81
N ASP A 59 -4.16 27.53 7.10
CA ASP A 59 -4.67 27.77 8.46
C ASP A 59 -5.14 26.49 9.17
N GLU A 60 -5.42 25.40 8.44
CA GLU A 60 -6.08 24.19 8.93
C GLU A 60 -5.11 23.13 9.51
N TRP A 61 -4.14 23.54 10.30
CA TRP A 61 -3.46 22.64 11.23
C TRP A 61 -4.29 22.62 12.50
N SER A 62 -5.28 21.74 12.59
CA SER A 62 -6.22 21.58 13.73
C SER A 62 -5.53 21.12 15.03
N GLY A 63 -4.40 21.72 15.41
CA GLY A 63 -3.51 21.29 16.48
C GLY A 63 -2.75 19.99 16.18
N LEU A 64 -2.96 19.39 15.02
CA LEU A 64 -2.30 18.17 14.57
C LEU A 64 -0.89 18.51 14.07
N HIS A 65 0.12 18.14 14.85
CA HIS A 65 1.53 18.18 14.51
C HIS A 65 2.07 16.76 14.56
N ALA A 66 3.09 16.46 13.74
CA ALA A 66 3.83 15.22 13.89
C ALA A 66 4.35 15.12 15.33
N ARG A 67 3.99 14.03 16.02
CA ARG A 67 4.53 13.71 17.35
C ARG A 67 5.52 12.57 17.19
N PRO A 68 6.69 12.61 17.88
CA PRO A 68 7.56 11.46 17.95
C PRO A 68 6.79 10.26 18.51
N GLY A 69 6.52 9.28 17.65
CA GLY A 69 5.96 8.01 18.07
C GLY A 69 7.03 7.20 18.78
N ARG A 70 6.69 6.57 19.91
CA ARG A 70 7.45 5.46 20.46
C ARG A 70 6.57 4.23 20.38
N VAL A 71 7.04 3.22 19.67
CA VAL A 71 6.43 1.89 19.68
C VAL A 71 7.19 1.09 20.73
N GLU A 72 6.64 1.01 21.95
CA GLU A 72 7.29 0.33 23.08
C GLU A 72 7.32 -1.20 22.92
N SER A 73 6.43 -1.73 22.06
CA SER A 73 6.28 -3.16 21.80
C SER A 73 5.93 -3.36 20.31
N PRO A 74 6.51 -4.36 19.63
CA PRO A 74 6.09 -4.74 18.30
C PRO A 74 4.67 -5.33 18.29
N VAL A 75 4.10 -5.66 19.45
CA VAL A 75 2.74 -6.17 19.59
C VAL A 75 1.78 -5.02 19.84
N SER A 76 0.82 -4.83 18.94
CA SER A 76 -0.34 -3.96 19.12
C SER A 76 -1.57 -4.77 19.48
N MET A 77 -2.35 -4.31 20.47
CA MET A 77 -3.55 -4.99 20.95
C MET A 77 -4.75 -4.03 20.95
N ASP A 78 -5.93 -4.53 20.60
CA ASP A 78 -7.21 -3.85 20.81
C ASP A 78 -8.27 -4.86 21.31
N GLY A 79 -9.00 -4.51 22.37
CA GLY A 79 -10.03 -5.39 22.94
C GLY A 79 -9.56 -6.80 23.33
N GLY A 80 -8.27 -6.98 23.65
CA GLY A 80 -7.67 -8.30 23.96
C GLY A 80 -7.24 -9.11 22.74
N ARG A 81 -7.33 -8.54 21.53
CA ARG A 81 -6.89 -9.13 20.27
C ARG A 81 -5.59 -8.50 19.79
N THR A 82 -4.64 -9.30 19.30
CA THR A 82 -3.46 -8.80 18.59
C THR A 82 -3.86 -8.25 17.23
N ILE A 83 -3.51 -6.99 16.99
CA ILE A 83 -3.76 -6.26 15.74
C ILE A 83 -2.53 -6.32 14.83
N THR A 84 -1.34 -6.17 15.41
CA THR A 84 -0.07 -6.34 14.69
C THR A 84 1.00 -6.99 15.57
N ASN A 85 1.91 -7.75 14.96
CA ASN A 85 3.12 -8.25 15.62
C ASN A 85 4.22 -8.61 14.61
N VAL A 86 5.46 -8.70 15.07
CA VAL A 86 6.57 -9.28 14.28
C VAL A 86 6.43 -10.81 14.27
N THR A 87 6.69 -11.41 13.11
CA THR A 87 6.69 -12.86 12.90
C THR A 87 7.97 -13.32 12.19
N PRO A 88 8.25 -14.65 12.15
CA PRO A 88 9.29 -15.18 11.27
C PRO A 88 9.09 -14.80 9.81
N ASP A 89 10.18 -14.87 9.04
CA ASP A 89 10.19 -14.53 7.63
C ASP A 89 9.27 -15.40 6.76
N LEU A 90 8.79 -14.78 5.68
CA LEU A 90 7.89 -15.41 4.73
C LEU A 90 8.62 -16.43 3.87
N THR A 91 7.92 -17.51 3.55
CA THR A 91 8.33 -18.47 2.53
C THR A 91 7.21 -18.58 1.51
N LEU A 92 7.38 -17.93 0.36
CA LEU A 92 6.45 -18.07 -0.76
C LEU A 92 6.70 -19.39 -1.48
N GLN A 93 5.63 -20.04 -1.94
CA GLN A 93 5.69 -21.34 -2.61
C GLN A 93 5.64 -21.22 -4.14
N THR A 94 5.19 -20.07 -4.65
CA THR A 94 4.82 -19.88 -6.06
C THR A 94 5.52 -18.69 -6.72
N VAL A 95 6.34 -17.96 -5.96
CA VAL A 95 7.14 -16.82 -6.44
C VAL A 95 8.57 -17.03 -5.97
N GLU A 96 9.52 -16.88 -6.89
CA GLU A 96 10.94 -16.83 -6.54
C GLU A 96 11.23 -15.47 -5.89
N ILE A 97 11.82 -15.51 -4.69
CA ILE A 97 12.11 -14.32 -3.89
C ILE A 97 13.59 -13.99 -4.07
N GLU A 98 13.88 -12.75 -4.46
CA GLU A 98 15.25 -12.23 -4.51
C GLU A 98 15.82 -11.97 -3.10
N ASP A 99 17.14 -11.86 -2.99
CA ASP A 99 17.77 -11.50 -1.72
C ASP A 99 17.40 -10.08 -1.27
N ASP A 100 17.37 -9.86 0.05
CA ASP A 100 17.10 -8.55 0.64
C ASP A 100 18.09 -7.49 0.09
N LEU A 101 17.56 -6.38 -0.41
CA LEU A 101 18.35 -5.26 -0.88
C LEU A 101 19.17 -4.66 0.28
N ALA A 102 20.50 -4.68 0.14
CA ALA A 102 21.40 -3.98 1.04
C ALA A 102 21.35 -2.47 0.76
N VAL A 103 20.76 -1.71 1.69
CA VAL A 103 20.67 -0.25 1.57
C VAL A 103 21.63 0.40 2.57
N ASP A 104 22.62 1.12 2.06
CA ASP A 104 23.38 2.10 2.85
C ASP A 104 22.70 3.47 2.71
N MET A 105 22.23 4.02 3.83
CA MET A 105 21.60 5.34 3.85
C MET A 105 22.56 6.49 3.48
N GLN A 106 23.87 6.24 3.45
CA GLN A 106 24.88 7.19 2.98
C GLN A 106 25.21 7.02 1.49
N ASP A 107 24.95 5.83 0.92
CA ASP A 107 25.24 5.50 -0.48
C ASP A 107 24.13 4.62 -1.07
N PHE A 108 23.10 5.27 -1.60
CA PHE A 108 21.97 4.57 -2.20
C PHE A 108 22.34 4.02 -3.58
N PRO A 109 22.03 2.74 -3.85
CA PRO A 109 22.21 2.19 -5.19
C PRO A 109 21.34 2.93 -6.21
N ASN A 110 21.82 3.00 -7.46
CA ASN A 110 21.10 3.59 -8.58
C ASN A 110 21.18 2.66 -9.80
N PRO A 111 20.08 1.98 -10.18
CA PRO A 111 18.75 2.04 -9.57
C PRO A 111 18.68 1.35 -8.19
N MET A 112 17.68 1.75 -7.38
CA MET A 112 17.28 1.05 -6.16
C MET A 112 16.10 0.15 -6.50
N ILE A 113 16.30 -1.17 -6.48
CA ILE A 113 15.29 -2.17 -6.87
C ILE A 113 15.10 -3.12 -5.69
N PHE A 114 13.87 -3.28 -5.25
CA PHE A 114 13.47 -4.16 -4.15
C PHE A 114 12.02 -4.61 -4.37
N SER A 115 11.63 -5.70 -3.72
CA SER A 115 10.26 -6.22 -3.78
C SER A 115 9.57 -6.15 -2.42
N GLU A 116 8.26 -5.95 -2.45
CA GLU A 116 7.37 -6.11 -1.30
C GLU A 116 6.62 -7.44 -1.46
N ILE A 117 6.63 -8.28 -0.42
CA ILE A 117 5.99 -9.59 -0.44
C ILE A 117 4.95 -9.73 0.66
N ALA A 118 3.87 -10.45 0.38
CA ALA A 118 2.83 -10.73 1.35
C ALA A 118 2.17 -12.09 1.15
N ILE A 119 1.63 -12.64 2.25
CA ILE A 119 0.71 -13.79 2.26
C ILE A 119 -0.56 -13.35 2.98
N ALA A 120 -1.70 -13.46 2.31
CA ALA A 120 -3.03 -13.23 2.90
C ALA A 120 -3.81 -14.55 2.97
N GLU A 121 -4.36 -14.86 4.15
CA GLU A 121 -5.09 -16.10 4.42
C GLU A 121 -6.35 -15.79 5.23
N SER A 122 -7.37 -16.65 5.17
CA SER A 122 -8.52 -16.54 6.07
C SER A 122 -8.07 -16.64 7.53
N ALA A 123 -8.60 -15.78 8.41
CA ALA A 123 -8.43 -15.93 9.86
C ALA A 123 -9.36 -17.01 10.46
N HIS A 124 -10.19 -17.66 9.63
CA HIS A 124 -11.16 -18.69 10.02
C HIS A 124 -12.15 -18.24 11.10
N ASP A 125 -12.54 -16.97 11.07
CA ASP A 125 -13.52 -16.44 12.00
C ASP A 125 -14.95 -16.65 11.51
N ALA A 126 -15.74 -17.41 12.28
CA ALA A 126 -17.11 -17.74 11.90
C ALA A 126 -18.07 -16.54 11.91
N GLN A 127 -17.77 -15.48 12.67
CA GLN A 127 -18.60 -14.27 12.74
C GLN A 127 -18.14 -13.18 11.76
N ARG A 128 -16.90 -13.30 11.26
CA ARG A 128 -16.27 -12.39 10.31
C ARG A 128 -15.60 -13.19 9.18
N PRO A 129 -16.36 -13.70 8.20
CA PRO A 129 -15.81 -14.53 7.14
C PRO A 129 -14.85 -13.79 6.19
N TYR A 130 -14.88 -12.44 6.18
CA TYR A 130 -13.95 -11.59 5.43
C TYR A 130 -12.78 -11.08 6.27
N LEU A 131 -12.58 -11.64 7.46
CA LEU A 131 -11.41 -11.38 8.27
C LEU A 131 -10.24 -12.22 7.76
N HIS A 132 -9.21 -11.53 7.30
CA HIS A 132 -7.99 -12.12 6.78
C HIS A 132 -6.82 -11.81 7.69
N ARG A 133 -5.93 -12.78 7.84
CA ARG A 133 -4.61 -12.61 8.42
C ARG A 133 -3.63 -12.36 7.28
N VAL A 134 -2.88 -11.28 7.37
CA VAL A 134 -1.90 -10.88 6.36
C VAL A 134 -0.53 -10.85 7.00
N ARG A 135 0.48 -11.44 6.36
CA ARG A 135 1.87 -11.25 6.76
C ARG A 135 2.64 -10.62 5.60
N ALA A 136 3.34 -9.54 5.85
CA ALA A 136 4.03 -8.75 4.81
C ALA A 136 5.48 -8.41 5.22
N LYS A 137 6.38 -8.35 4.23
CA LYS A 137 7.79 -8.00 4.39
C LYS A 137 8.27 -7.22 3.16
N SER A 138 9.03 -6.16 3.40
CA SER A 138 9.91 -5.55 2.39
C SER A 138 11.20 -6.34 2.31
N LEU A 139 11.62 -6.73 1.09
CA LEU A 139 12.91 -7.37 0.84
C LEU A 139 14.04 -6.33 0.85
N THR A 140 14.20 -5.69 2.01
CA THR A 140 15.23 -4.71 2.30
C THR A 140 15.91 -5.11 3.59
N GLN A 141 17.24 -5.05 3.63
CA GLN A 141 17.99 -5.51 4.80
C GLN A 141 17.52 -4.83 6.09
N ASN A 142 17.44 -5.62 7.16
CA ASN A 142 16.97 -5.24 8.50
C ASN A 142 15.45 -5.02 8.64
N TYR A 143 14.67 -5.17 7.57
CA TYR A 143 13.22 -5.12 7.67
C TYR A 143 12.69 -6.46 8.20
N GLN A 144 11.63 -6.37 9.02
CA GLN A 144 11.01 -7.52 9.67
C GLN A 144 9.72 -7.90 8.95
N THR A 145 9.32 -9.17 9.08
CA THR A 145 7.97 -9.59 8.69
C THR A 145 6.96 -9.19 9.75
N TRP A 146 5.89 -8.54 9.31
CA TRP A 146 4.78 -8.11 10.17
C TRP A 146 3.51 -8.88 9.85
N GLU A 147 2.83 -9.37 10.89
CA GLU A 147 1.45 -9.87 10.81
C GLU A 147 0.47 -8.74 11.10
N LEU A 148 -0.61 -8.70 10.32
CA LEU A 148 -1.70 -7.74 10.31
C LEU A 148 -3.02 -8.50 10.15
N TYR A 149 -4.14 -7.84 10.44
CA TYR A 149 -5.47 -8.35 10.09
C TYR A 149 -6.21 -7.33 9.24
N ALA A 150 -7.00 -7.79 8.27
CA ALA A 150 -7.93 -6.95 7.52
C ALA A 150 -9.35 -7.52 7.60
N ASP A 151 -10.35 -6.68 7.85
CA ASP A 151 -11.76 -7.08 7.96
C ASP A 151 -12.61 -6.35 6.92
N ASP A 152 -12.99 -7.04 5.85
CA ASP A 152 -13.89 -6.51 4.81
C ASP A 152 -15.36 -6.95 5.04
N SER A 153 -15.73 -7.33 6.26
CA SER A 153 -17.07 -7.84 6.62
C SER A 153 -18.13 -6.73 6.70
N ARG A 154 -18.24 -5.89 5.68
CA ARG A 154 -19.25 -4.83 5.59
C ARG A 154 -20.66 -5.39 5.78
N GLY A 155 -21.43 -4.78 6.68
CA GLY A 155 -22.84 -5.12 6.90
C GLY A 155 -23.08 -6.25 7.89
N TYR A 156 -22.04 -6.75 8.56
CA TYR A 156 -22.18 -7.69 9.67
C TYR A 156 -22.45 -6.93 10.99
N GLU A 157 -23.13 -7.58 11.94
CA GLU A 157 -23.48 -6.96 13.22
C GLU A 157 -22.23 -6.71 14.08
N GLY A 158 -22.20 -5.57 14.80
CA GLY A 158 -21.11 -5.16 15.68
C GLY A 158 -19.97 -4.42 14.95
N PRO A 159 -18.98 -3.89 15.69
CA PRO A 159 -17.85 -3.18 15.08
C PRO A 159 -16.97 -4.12 14.25
N ASP A 160 -16.32 -3.58 13.22
CA ASP A 160 -15.29 -4.29 12.45
C ASP A 160 -14.13 -4.69 13.39
N ARG A 161 -13.46 -5.81 13.08
CA ARG A 161 -12.40 -6.34 13.95
C ARG A 161 -10.99 -5.91 13.55
N ALA A 162 -10.84 -5.26 12.40
CA ALA A 162 -9.60 -4.71 11.87
C ALA A 162 -9.93 -3.69 10.76
N PRO A 163 -8.97 -2.86 10.31
CA PRO A 163 -9.15 -2.03 9.13
C PRO A 163 -9.47 -2.85 7.87
N THR A 164 -10.08 -2.24 6.86
CA THR A 164 -10.35 -2.90 5.58
C THR A 164 -9.09 -3.02 4.73
N SER A 165 -9.10 -3.89 3.72
CA SER A 165 -8.01 -3.96 2.73
C SER A 165 -7.76 -2.63 2.03
N ARG A 166 -8.84 -1.85 1.76
CA ARG A 166 -8.76 -0.50 1.17
C ARG A 166 -8.10 0.53 2.10
N ASP A 167 -8.35 0.42 3.41
CA ASP A 167 -7.69 1.27 4.40
C ASP A 167 -6.17 1.04 4.38
N TYR A 168 -5.73 -0.22 4.32
CA TYR A 168 -4.31 -0.54 4.26
C TYR A 168 -3.65 -0.01 2.99
N PHE A 169 -4.31 -0.12 1.83
CA PHE A 169 -3.77 0.43 0.60
C PHE A 169 -3.68 1.97 0.63
N THR A 170 -4.73 2.63 1.13
CA THR A 170 -4.79 4.10 1.29
C THR A 170 -3.70 4.60 2.24
N VAL A 171 -3.55 3.96 3.40
CA VAL A 171 -2.55 4.32 4.40
C VAL A 171 -1.14 3.99 3.91
N GLY A 172 -0.94 2.84 3.25
CA GLY A 172 0.33 2.45 2.65
C GLY A 172 0.80 3.46 1.60
N THR A 173 -0.10 3.90 0.72
CA THR A 173 0.20 4.93 -0.28
C THR A 173 0.53 6.29 0.36
N SER A 174 -0.21 6.66 1.40
CA SER A 174 0.06 7.88 2.18
C SER A 174 1.42 7.84 2.88
N LEU A 175 1.77 6.70 3.48
CA LEU A 175 3.06 6.48 4.13
C LEU A 175 4.22 6.45 3.12
N CYS A 176 3.99 5.89 1.93
CA CYS A 176 4.96 5.94 0.84
C CYS A 176 5.30 7.40 0.50
N LEU A 177 4.30 8.26 0.28
CA LEU A 177 4.52 9.68 0.00
C LEU A 177 5.17 10.43 1.17
N MET A 178 4.74 10.18 2.41
CA MET A 178 5.37 10.76 3.61
C MET A 178 6.86 10.39 3.73
N SER A 179 7.22 9.17 3.35
CA SER A 179 8.62 8.71 3.35
C SER A 179 9.44 9.48 2.31
N GLN A 180 8.87 9.73 1.12
CA GLN A 180 9.54 10.54 0.10
C GLN A 180 9.64 12.02 0.47
N LEU A 181 8.63 12.58 1.14
CA LEU A 181 8.69 13.94 1.69
C LEU A 181 9.80 14.05 2.75
N THR A 182 9.95 13.04 3.61
CA THR A 182 11.01 13.01 4.61
C THR A 182 12.40 12.99 3.97
N ALA A 183 12.61 12.11 2.97
CA ALA A 183 13.87 12.03 2.24
C ALA A 183 14.21 13.35 1.53
N ASN A 184 13.22 13.97 0.88
CA ASN A 184 13.41 15.26 0.22
C ASN A 184 13.66 16.41 1.20
N GLN A 185 13.04 16.41 2.40
CA GLN A 185 13.30 17.40 3.43
C GLN A 185 14.77 17.34 3.84
N MET A 186 15.30 16.13 4.11
CA MET A 186 16.71 15.94 4.47
C MET A 186 17.66 16.41 3.35
N PHE A 187 17.29 16.20 2.09
CA PHE A 187 18.07 16.68 0.95
C PHE A 187 18.09 18.21 0.84
N LEU A 188 16.94 18.86 0.99
CA LEU A 188 16.81 20.32 0.93
C LEU A 188 17.45 21.01 2.14
N GLN A 189 17.41 20.39 3.31
CA GLN A 189 18.11 20.88 4.50
C GLN A 189 19.62 21.01 4.26
N LYS A 190 20.23 20.09 3.50
CA LYS A 190 21.66 20.19 3.10
C LYS A 190 21.95 21.38 2.18
N GLN A 191 20.93 21.96 1.56
CA GLN A 191 21.01 23.15 0.71
C GLN A 191 20.61 24.44 1.45
N GLY A 192 20.34 24.35 2.76
CA GLY A 192 19.94 25.50 3.58
C GLY A 192 18.44 25.85 3.49
N ILE A 193 17.61 24.98 2.91
CA ILE A 193 16.16 25.15 2.86
C ILE A 193 15.51 24.40 4.02
N GLU A 194 14.73 25.10 4.86
CA GLU A 194 14.13 24.54 6.08
C GLU A 194 12.61 24.36 5.94
N ILE A 195 12.19 23.11 5.71
CA ILE A 195 10.78 22.70 5.86
C ILE A 195 10.55 22.36 7.34
N LYS A 196 9.57 23.02 7.99
CA LYS A 196 9.32 22.86 9.43
C LYS A 196 8.40 21.67 9.73
N ASP A 197 7.37 21.47 8.91
CA ASP A 197 6.41 20.38 9.06
C ASP A 197 5.76 20.07 7.71
N PHE A 198 5.25 18.85 7.55
CA PHE A 198 4.46 18.45 6.40
C PHE A 198 3.50 17.31 6.75
N ARG A 199 2.37 17.28 6.05
CA ARG A 199 1.41 16.17 6.10
C ARG A 199 0.86 15.87 4.72
N VAL A 200 0.31 14.68 4.59
CA VAL A 200 -0.40 14.21 3.39
C VAL A 200 -1.82 13.84 3.80
N GLU A 201 -2.78 14.22 2.97
CA GLU A 201 -4.15 13.71 3.01
C GLU A 201 -4.46 13.03 1.69
N HIS A 202 -5.02 11.83 1.77
CA HIS A 202 -5.49 11.08 0.62
C HIS A 202 -6.96 10.73 0.77
N GLN A 203 -7.69 10.81 -0.34
CA GLN A 203 -8.99 10.19 -0.52
C GLN A 203 -8.90 9.29 -1.76
N PHE A 204 -9.33 8.05 -1.61
CA PHE A 204 -9.45 7.07 -2.69
C PHE A 204 -10.94 6.77 -2.86
N ASP A 205 -11.47 7.04 -4.04
CA ASP A 205 -12.88 6.88 -4.34
C ASP A 205 -13.11 5.50 -4.99
N TYR A 206 -13.42 4.51 -4.15
CA TYR A 206 -13.70 3.15 -4.61
C TYR A 206 -15.19 2.97 -4.91
N GLN A 207 -15.48 2.35 -6.06
CA GLN A 207 -16.82 1.89 -6.42
C GLN A 207 -16.87 0.37 -6.55
N GLN A 208 -18.02 -0.21 -6.21
CA GLN A 208 -18.30 -1.61 -6.47
C GLN A 208 -19.72 -1.77 -7.00
N ASP A 209 -19.84 -2.26 -8.23
CA ASP A 209 -21.12 -2.57 -8.86
C ASP A 209 -21.43 -4.05 -8.72
N GLY A 210 -22.72 -4.41 -8.70
CA GLY A 210 -23.14 -5.81 -8.69
C GLY A 210 -22.59 -6.62 -7.52
N PHE A 211 -22.37 -6.00 -6.35
CA PHE A 211 -21.81 -6.67 -5.17
C PHE A 211 -22.54 -7.98 -4.85
N MET A 212 -21.78 -9.04 -4.60
CA MET A 212 -22.28 -10.40 -4.34
C MET A 212 -23.08 -11.01 -5.51
N THR A 213 -22.77 -10.60 -6.74
CA THR A 213 -23.33 -11.19 -7.96
C THR A 213 -22.24 -11.55 -8.97
N PRO A 214 -22.52 -12.42 -9.97
CA PRO A 214 -21.58 -12.71 -11.04
C PRO A 214 -21.21 -11.50 -11.93
N ALA A 215 -21.98 -10.40 -11.85
CA ALA A 215 -21.72 -9.16 -12.57
C ALA A 215 -20.88 -8.17 -11.75
N THR A 216 -20.23 -8.63 -10.67
CA THR A 216 -19.44 -7.74 -9.80
C THR A 216 -18.30 -7.08 -10.58
N THR A 217 -18.16 -5.77 -10.41
CA THR A 217 -17.00 -5.00 -10.88
C THR A 217 -16.57 -4.04 -9.77
N GLY A 218 -15.27 -3.92 -9.52
CA GLY A 218 -14.67 -2.95 -8.62
C GLY A 218 -13.87 -1.93 -9.41
N HIS A 219 -13.93 -0.67 -8.99
CA HIS A 219 -13.25 0.44 -9.66
C HIS A 219 -12.58 1.35 -8.63
N LEU A 220 -11.45 1.94 -9.00
CA LEU A 220 -10.89 3.12 -8.34
C LEU A 220 -11.15 4.34 -9.23
N ASP A 221 -12.20 5.09 -8.93
CA ASP A 221 -12.70 6.16 -9.80
C ASP A 221 -11.84 7.43 -9.76
N GLY A 222 -11.06 7.60 -8.69
CA GLY A 222 -10.16 8.73 -8.55
C GLY A 222 -9.40 8.74 -7.24
N VAL A 223 -8.31 9.51 -7.25
CA VAL A 223 -7.51 9.77 -6.05
C VAL A 223 -7.37 11.27 -5.87
N THR A 224 -7.63 11.74 -4.65
CA THR A 224 -7.34 13.12 -4.26
C THR A 224 -6.15 13.11 -3.32
N THR A 225 -5.09 13.83 -3.67
CA THR A 225 -3.90 14.02 -2.84
C THR A 225 -3.78 15.48 -2.43
N ARG A 226 -3.57 15.73 -1.14
CA ARG A 226 -3.19 17.04 -0.61
C ARG A 226 -1.86 16.95 0.12
N VAL A 227 -0.87 17.70 -0.35
CA VAL A 227 0.42 17.86 0.33
C VAL A 227 0.40 19.21 1.03
N ILE A 228 0.49 19.19 2.35
CA ILE A 228 0.38 20.39 3.17
C ILE A 228 1.73 20.62 3.83
N VAL A 229 2.33 21.77 3.58
CA VAL A 229 3.70 22.09 3.98
C VAL A 229 3.71 23.35 4.84
N LYS A 230 4.48 23.31 5.92
CA LYS A 230 4.74 24.45 6.79
C LYS A 230 6.22 24.79 6.75
N GLY A 231 6.55 26.04 6.46
CA GLY A 231 7.92 26.49 6.35
C GLY A 231 8.04 27.97 6.00
N ASP A 232 9.21 28.52 6.27
CA ASP A 232 9.58 29.86 5.82
C ASP A 232 10.47 29.70 4.57
N VAL A 233 9.82 29.28 3.48
CA VAL A 233 10.49 28.86 2.25
C VAL A 233 9.74 29.45 1.06
N GLU A 234 10.48 29.87 0.04
CA GLU A 234 9.92 30.36 -1.22
C GLU A 234 8.96 29.33 -1.82
N LYS A 235 7.83 29.82 -2.34
CA LYS A 235 6.75 28.99 -2.87
C LYS A 235 7.26 27.96 -3.89
N ASP A 236 8.13 28.39 -4.80
CA ASP A 236 8.65 27.52 -5.86
C ASP A 236 9.48 26.36 -5.30
N ALA A 237 10.29 26.60 -4.27
CA ALA A 237 11.07 25.55 -3.61
C ALA A 237 10.17 24.53 -2.88
N VAL A 238 9.05 24.97 -2.30
CA VAL A 238 8.05 24.06 -1.70
C VAL A 238 7.29 23.28 -2.77
N MET A 239 7.00 23.89 -3.90
CA MET A 239 6.37 23.21 -5.03
C MET A 239 7.29 22.12 -5.60
N ASP A 240 8.58 22.42 -5.78
CA ASP A 240 9.56 21.45 -6.26
C ASP A 240 9.78 20.32 -5.27
N PHE A 241 9.84 20.63 -3.96
CA PHE A 241 9.86 19.66 -2.87
C PHE A 241 8.70 18.65 -2.97
N ALA A 242 7.46 19.15 -3.06
CA ALA A 242 6.27 18.32 -3.09
C ALA A 242 6.17 17.52 -4.40
N LYS A 243 6.43 18.15 -5.55
CA LYS A 243 6.42 17.47 -6.86
C LYS A 243 7.47 16.36 -6.95
N GLN A 244 8.66 16.60 -6.39
CA GLN A 244 9.70 15.60 -6.35
C GLN A 244 9.29 14.40 -5.49
N ALA A 245 8.70 14.64 -4.32
CA ALA A 245 8.21 13.57 -3.46
C ALA A 245 7.08 12.75 -4.11
N LEU A 246 6.14 13.41 -4.80
CA LEU A 246 5.06 12.76 -5.55
C LEU A 246 5.62 11.82 -6.62
N ARG A 247 6.61 12.28 -7.40
CA ARG A 247 7.29 11.47 -8.42
C ARG A 247 8.08 10.29 -7.86
N MET A 248 8.49 10.34 -6.60
CA MET A 248 9.27 9.29 -5.94
C MET A 248 8.39 8.24 -5.25
N CYS A 249 7.09 8.50 -5.10
CA CYS A 249 6.19 7.63 -4.37
C CYS A 249 5.82 6.42 -5.24
N PHE A 250 6.47 5.27 -5.01
CA PHE A 250 6.22 4.03 -5.76
C PHE A 250 4.73 3.67 -5.81
N ALA A 251 4.06 3.67 -4.66
CA ALA A 251 2.63 3.33 -4.57
C ALA A 251 1.73 4.34 -5.30
N GLY A 252 2.07 5.63 -5.27
CA GLY A 252 1.33 6.66 -6.00
C GLY A 252 1.54 6.54 -7.51
N GLU A 253 2.77 6.24 -7.94
CA GLU A 253 3.09 6.04 -9.35
C GLU A 253 2.39 4.82 -9.93
N GLY A 254 2.38 3.68 -9.21
CA GLY A 254 1.72 2.46 -9.67
C GLY A 254 0.20 2.56 -9.86
N ILE A 255 -0.42 3.61 -9.33
CA ILE A 255 -1.85 3.93 -9.52
C ILE A 255 -2.04 4.99 -10.60
N GLN A 256 -1.12 5.96 -10.67
CA GLN A 256 -1.16 7.01 -11.68
C GLN A 256 -0.90 6.45 -13.09
N GLN A 257 -0.04 5.45 -13.19
CA GLN A 257 0.27 4.73 -14.42
C GLN A 257 -0.33 3.33 -14.38
N ALA A 258 -0.56 2.75 -15.55
CA ALA A 258 -0.91 1.33 -15.64
C ALA A 258 0.31 0.47 -15.27
N THR A 259 0.20 -0.29 -14.20
CA THR A 259 1.18 -1.27 -13.72
C THR A 259 0.96 -2.61 -14.41
N ASP A 260 2.03 -3.34 -14.76
CA ASP A 260 1.91 -4.70 -15.27
C ASP A 260 1.37 -5.63 -14.18
N MET A 261 0.27 -6.33 -14.46
CA MET A 261 -0.41 -7.21 -13.50
C MET A 261 -0.36 -8.65 -14.01
N GLU A 262 0.24 -9.54 -13.22
CA GLU A 262 0.20 -10.98 -13.47
C GLU A 262 -0.59 -11.67 -12.35
N THR A 263 -1.70 -12.34 -12.70
CA THR A 263 -2.46 -13.15 -11.75
C THR A 263 -2.60 -14.59 -12.19
N SER A 264 -2.08 -15.50 -11.36
CA SER A 264 -2.21 -16.95 -11.55
C SER A 264 -3.08 -17.58 -10.46
N VAL A 265 -3.70 -18.72 -10.77
CA VAL A 265 -4.40 -19.55 -9.78
C VAL A 265 -3.83 -20.96 -9.76
N TYR A 266 -3.63 -21.49 -8.56
CA TYR A 266 -3.13 -22.84 -8.31
C TYR A 266 -4.25 -23.67 -7.67
N LEU A 267 -4.60 -24.79 -8.28
CA LEU A 267 -5.56 -25.75 -7.76
C LEU A 267 -4.82 -26.99 -7.27
N ASN A 268 -4.89 -27.26 -5.97
CA ASN A 268 -4.26 -28.42 -5.33
C ASN A 268 -2.74 -28.54 -5.60
N GLY A 269 -2.07 -27.41 -5.84
CA GLY A 269 -0.63 -27.32 -6.12
C GLY A 269 -0.27 -27.18 -7.60
N ASP A 270 -1.22 -27.43 -8.51
CA ASP A 270 -1.00 -27.29 -9.95
C ASP A 270 -1.49 -25.93 -10.44
N MET A 271 -0.65 -25.23 -11.21
CA MET A 271 -1.03 -23.96 -11.82
C MET A 271 -2.06 -24.20 -12.93
N LEU A 272 -3.21 -23.54 -12.85
CA LEU A 272 -4.16 -23.49 -13.95
C LEU A 272 -3.67 -22.43 -14.95
N ARG A 273 -3.57 -22.81 -16.22
CA ARG A 273 -3.22 -21.91 -17.33
C ARG A 273 -4.47 -21.33 -17.96
#